data_AF-M1AW52-F1
#
_entry.id   AF-M1AW52-F1
#
_cell.length_a   1.000
_cell.length_b   1.000
_cell.length_c   1.000
_cell.angle_alpha   90.00
_cell.angle_beta   90.00
_cell.angle_gamma   90.00
#
_symmetry.space_group_name_H-M   'P 1'
#
loop_
_entity.id
_entity.type
_entity.pdbx_description
1 polymer ?
#
loop_
_entity_poly.entity_id
_entity_poly.type
_entity_poly.pdbx_seq_one_letter_code
_entity_poly.pdbx_strand_id
1 'polypeptide(L)'
;MVGLPSVENREMIMKTLLAKERVDDGMDFKELGTMTEGYSGSDLKNLCTTAAYRPVRELIQQERLKDLDKKCRAEEAKKAGVAPSTDADKEDKVITIRPLNMADFKEAKKQVAASFAAGGAIMSELKQWNESYGEGGSRKKEQLSYFL
;
A
#
# COMPACT_ATOMS: atom_id res chain seq x y z
N MET A 1 -10.61 13.13 -20.84
CA MET A 1 -9.82 13.32 -19.58
C MET A 1 -10.09 12.19 -18.62
N VAL A 2 -9.04 11.63 -18.00
CA VAL A 2 -9.18 10.60 -16.96
C VAL A 2 -9.07 11.28 -15.59
N GLY A 3 -10.14 11.21 -14.80
CA GLY A 3 -10.18 11.78 -13.44
C GLY A 3 -9.60 10.85 -12.39
N LEU A 4 -9.63 11.29 -11.13
CA LEU A 4 -9.35 10.42 -9.99
C LEU A 4 -10.35 9.25 -9.93
N PRO A 5 -9.93 8.06 -9.49
CA PRO A 5 -10.81 6.89 -9.44
C PRO A 5 -11.99 7.11 -8.47
N SER A 6 -13.18 6.62 -8.82
CA SER A 6 -14.34 6.56 -7.91
C SER A 6 -14.10 5.58 -6.75
N VAL A 7 -14.98 5.57 -5.75
CA VAL A 7 -14.88 4.63 -4.59
C VAL A 7 -14.81 3.17 -5.07
N GLU A 8 -15.67 2.80 -6.01
CA GLU A 8 -15.75 1.45 -6.59
C GLU A 8 -14.49 1.10 -7.39
N ASN A 9 -13.97 2.08 -8.14
CA ASN A 9 -12.72 1.88 -8.89
C ASN A 9 -11.53 1.74 -7.94
N ARG A 10 -11.48 2.49 -6.84
CA ARG A 10 -10.44 2.35 -5.81
C ARG A 10 -10.49 0.96 -5.17
N GLU A 11 -11.70 0.48 -4.86
CA GLU A 11 -11.92 -0.88 -4.37
C GLU A 11 -11.36 -1.93 -5.35
N MET A 12 -11.71 -1.82 -6.63
CA MET A 12 -11.26 -2.75 -7.67
C MET A 12 -9.74 -2.71 -7.87
N ILE A 13 -9.14 -1.51 -7.85
CA ILE A 13 -7.69 -1.32 -7.93
C ILE A 13 -7.01 -2.02 -6.74
N MET A 14 -7.49 -1.80 -5.51
CA MET A 14 -6.91 -2.42 -4.32
C MET A 14 -7.05 -3.94 -4.33
N LYS A 15 -8.22 -4.47 -4.73
CA LYS A 15 -8.43 -5.92 -4.93
C LYS A 15 -7.45 -6.50 -5.94
N THR A 16 -7.21 -5.80 -7.05
CA THR A 16 -6.27 -6.23 -8.09
C THR A 16 -4.82 -6.21 -7.58
N LEU A 17 -4.44 -5.16 -6.86
CA LEU A 17 -3.10 -5.02 -6.28
C LEU A 17 -2.80 -6.09 -5.22
N LEU A 18 -3.80 -6.46 -4.41
CA LEU A 18 -3.68 -7.43 -3.33
C LEU A 18 -4.01 -8.87 -3.75
N ALA A 19 -4.34 -9.11 -5.03
CA ALA A 19 -4.77 -10.43 -5.51
C ALA A 19 -3.73 -11.56 -5.31
N LYS A 20 -2.44 -11.21 -5.19
CA LYS A 20 -1.35 -12.16 -4.95
C LYS A 20 -0.89 -12.20 -3.49
N GLU A 21 -1.45 -11.34 -2.64
CA GLU A 21 -1.09 -11.22 -1.24
C GLU A 21 -2.01 -12.05 -0.35
N ARG A 22 -1.51 -12.43 0.83
CA ARG A 22 -2.33 -13.10 1.86
C ARG A 22 -3.10 -12.05 2.64
N VAL A 23 -4.39 -11.96 2.35
CA VAL A 23 -5.34 -11.04 2.97
C VAL A 23 -6.18 -11.79 4.00
N ASP A 24 -6.45 -11.15 5.15
CA ASP A 24 -7.34 -11.66 6.18
C ASP A 24 -8.81 -11.60 5.75
N ASP A 25 -9.64 -12.54 6.21
CA ASP A 25 -11.06 -12.65 5.84
C ASP A 25 -11.89 -11.44 6.32
N GLY A 26 -11.38 -10.71 7.33
CA GLY A 26 -11.97 -9.48 7.85
C GLY A 26 -11.66 -8.22 7.04
N MET A 27 -11.08 -8.32 5.84
CA MET A 27 -10.73 -7.14 5.03
C MET A 27 -11.95 -6.54 4.32
N ASP A 28 -12.32 -5.32 4.71
CA ASP A 28 -13.36 -4.54 4.04
C ASP A 28 -12.75 -3.57 3.00
N PHE A 29 -12.75 -4.00 1.74
CA PHE A 29 -12.29 -3.17 0.62
C PHE A 29 -13.17 -1.94 0.37
N LYS A 30 -14.45 -1.99 0.76
CA LYS A 30 -15.36 -0.85 0.62
C LYS A 30 -15.01 0.24 1.62
N GLU A 31 -14.73 -0.13 2.88
CA GLU A 31 -14.18 0.79 3.88
C GLU A 31 -12.87 1.43 3.37
N LEU A 32 -11.96 0.63 2.80
CA LEU A 32 -10.72 1.11 2.19
C LEU A 32 -10.96 2.11 1.06
N GLY A 33 -11.90 1.83 0.16
CA GLY A 33 -12.25 2.74 -0.93
C GLY A 33 -12.80 4.07 -0.43
N THR A 34 -13.59 4.07 0.65
CA THR A 34 -14.13 5.30 1.25
C THR A 34 -13.05 6.13 1.96
N MET A 35 -12.15 5.50 2.73
CA MET A 35 -11.12 6.25 3.46
C MET A 35 -10.01 6.82 2.55
N THR A 36 -9.86 6.28 1.33
CA THR A 36 -8.84 6.68 0.35
C THR A 36 -9.36 7.68 -0.70
N GLU A 37 -10.30 8.53 -0.31
CA GLU A 37 -10.78 9.60 -1.19
C GLU A 37 -9.64 10.52 -1.65
N GLY A 38 -9.63 10.83 -2.95
CA GLY A 38 -8.60 11.67 -3.57
C GLY A 38 -7.33 10.90 -3.97
N TYR A 39 -7.22 9.61 -3.66
CA TYR A 39 -6.03 8.83 -4.00
C TYR A 39 -6.00 8.53 -5.51
N SER A 40 -4.86 8.78 -6.12
CA SER A 40 -4.55 8.30 -7.46
C SER A 40 -4.19 6.80 -7.46
N GLY A 41 -4.09 6.18 -8.63
CA GLY A 41 -3.64 4.78 -8.74
C GLY A 41 -2.25 4.54 -8.12
N SER A 42 -1.34 5.51 -8.23
CA SER A 42 -0.02 5.46 -7.59
C SER A 42 -0.10 5.57 -6.07
N ASP A 43 -0.99 6.41 -5.54
CA ASP A 43 -1.20 6.53 -4.09
C ASP A 43 -1.74 5.22 -3.51
N LEU A 44 -2.72 4.60 -4.19
CA LEU A 44 -3.27 3.29 -3.78
C LEU A 44 -2.20 2.20 -3.80
N LYS A 45 -1.35 2.17 -4.84
CA LYS A 45 -0.23 1.23 -4.91
C LYS A 45 0.75 1.42 -3.74
N ASN A 46 1.09 2.68 -3.45
CA ASN A 46 1.98 3.00 -2.34
C ASN A 46 1.36 2.65 -0.98
N LEU A 47 0.06 2.86 -0.81
CA LEU A 47 -0.69 2.46 0.38
C LEU A 47 -0.64 0.94 0.59
N CYS A 48 -0.98 0.14 -0.44
CA CYS A 48 -0.92 -1.32 -0.38
C CYS A 48 0.49 -1.83 -0.08
N THR A 49 1.50 -1.21 -0.72
CA THR A 49 2.91 -1.56 -0.50
C THR A 49 3.33 -1.27 0.94
N THR A 50 3.00 -0.07 1.45
CA THR A 50 3.29 0.34 2.83
C THR A 50 2.62 -0.58 3.84
N ALA A 51 1.37 -0.98 3.60
CA ALA A 51 0.66 -1.96 4.43
C ALA A 51 1.35 -3.33 4.41
N ALA A 52 1.72 -3.85 3.24
CA ALA A 52 2.43 -5.13 3.06
C ALA A 52 3.78 -5.19 3.78
N TYR A 53 4.49 -4.06 3.90
CA TYR A 53 5.75 -4.01 4.64
C TYR A 53 5.59 -4.14 6.15
N ARG A 54 4.41 -3.88 6.72
CA ARG A 54 4.23 -3.91 8.17
C ARG A 54 4.40 -5.32 8.77
N PRO A 55 3.72 -6.37 8.27
CA PRO A 55 3.98 -7.75 8.69
C PRO A 55 5.46 -8.16 8.57
N VAL A 56 6.14 -7.70 7.51
CA VAL A 56 7.57 -7.98 7.29
C VAL A 56 8.44 -7.32 8.37
N ARG A 57 8.17 -6.05 8.71
CA ARG A 57 8.89 -5.36 9.79
C ARG A 57 8.70 -6.03 11.15
N GLU A 58 7.47 -6.48 11.44
CA GLU A 58 7.15 -7.19 12.68
C GLU A 58 7.92 -8.51 12.77
N LEU A 59 8.00 -9.27 11.68
CA LEU A 59 8.80 -10.50 11.62
C LEU A 59 10.28 -10.24 11.91
N ILE A 60 10.89 -9.28 11.22
CA ILE A 60 12.32 -8.93 11.41
C ILE A 60 12.57 -8.51 12.87
N GLN A 61 11.64 -7.77 13.47
CA GLN A 61 11.73 -7.36 14.86
C GLN A 61 11.64 -8.55 15.83
N GLN A 62 10.75 -9.51 15.57
CA GLN A 62 10.64 -10.72 16.38
C GLN A 62 11.90 -11.59 16.30
N GLU A 63 12.50 -11.75 15.12
CA GLU A 63 13.76 -12.48 14.96
C GLU A 63 14.89 -11.82 15.74
N ARG A 64 15.02 -10.50 15.61
CA ARG A 64 16.02 -9.74 16.37
C ARG A 64 15.84 -9.90 17.88
N LEU A 65 14.60 -9.90 18.39
CA LEU A 65 14.33 -10.10 19.83
C LEU A 65 14.70 -11.52 20.29
N LYS A 66 14.41 -12.55 19.48
CA LYS A 66 14.80 -13.94 19.78
C LYS A 66 16.32 -14.10 19.85
N ASP A 67 17.05 -13.44 18.95
CA ASP A 67 18.52 -13.49 18.95
C ASP A 67 19.11 -12.78 20.18
N LEU A 68 18.49 -11.71 20.65
CA LEU A 68 18.88 -11.03 21.89
C LEU A 68 18.60 -11.89 23.12
N ASP A 69 17.43 -12.54 23.21
CA ASP A 69 17.09 -13.47 24.30
C ASP A 69 18.07 -14.66 24.36
N LYS A 70 18.41 -15.25 23.21
CA LYS A 70 19.44 -16.30 23.11
C LYS A 70 20.81 -15.83 23.61
N LYS A 71 21.22 -14.60 23.28
CA LYS A 71 22.48 -14.02 23.76
C LYS A 71 22.46 -13.82 25.28
N CYS A 72 21.38 -13.26 25.83
CA CYS A 72 21.23 -13.10 27.28
C CYS A 72 21.29 -14.44 28.02
N ARG A 73 20.54 -15.45 27.55
CA ARG A 73 20.56 -16.81 28.13
C ARG A 73 21.94 -17.48 28.04
N ALA A 74 22.66 -17.27 26.94
CA ALA A 74 24.02 -17.80 26.77
C ALA A 74 25.03 -17.14 27.72
N GLU A 75 24.92 -15.83 27.97
CA GLU A 75 25.75 -15.11 28.93
C GLU A 75 25.43 -15.54 30.38
N GLU A 76 24.16 -15.76 30.71
CA GLU A 76 23.73 -16.27 32.02
C GLU A 76 24.19 -17.71 32.28
N ALA A 77 24.08 -18.59 31.28
CA ALA A 77 24.57 -19.97 31.37
C ALA A 77 26.09 -20.04 31.55
N LYS A 78 26.83 -19.15 30.89
CA LYS A 78 28.29 -18.99 31.10
C LYS A 78 28.63 -18.53 32.52
N LYS A 79 27.84 -17.61 33.10
CA LYS A 79 28.02 -17.15 34.49
C LYS A 79 27.66 -18.22 35.53
N ALA A 80 26.72 -19.11 35.21
CA ALA A 80 26.31 -20.22 36.08
C ALA A 80 27.18 -21.49 35.95
N GLY A 81 28.20 -21.49 35.08
CA GLY A 81 29.12 -22.61 34.92
C GLY A 81 28.54 -23.85 34.22
N VAL A 82 27.42 -23.70 33.49
CA VAL A 82 26.79 -24.80 32.74
C VAL A 82 27.34 -24.80 31.31
N ALA A 83 27.93 -25.93 30.89
CA ALA A 83 28.46 -26.08 29.55
C ALA A 83 27.34 -25.93 28.50
N PRO A 84 27.54 -25.11 27.44
CA PRO A 84 26.53 -24.95 26.40
C PRO A 84 26.40 -26.23 25.58
N SER A 85 25.25 -26.90 25.69
CA SER A 85 24.86 -27.97 24.76
C SER A 85 24.68 -27.37 23.37
N THR A 86 25.56 -27.78 22.45
CA THR A 86 25.60 -27.35 21.04
C THR A 86 24.58 -28.11 20.21
N ASP A 87 23.29 -27.97 20.50
CA ASP A 87 22.24 -28.55 19.68
C ASP A 87 21.16 -27.50 19.47
N ALA A 88 21.15 -26.89 18.28
CA ALA A 88 19.99 -26.15 17.77
C ALA A 88 20.18 -25.81 16.29
N ASP A 89 19.91 -26.80 15.45
CA ASP A 89 18.92 -26.70 14.38
C ASP A 89 19.14 -25.61 13.32
N LYS A 90 19.89 -25.98 12.28
CA LYS A 90 19.68 -25.49 10.92
C LYS A 90 18.38 -26.09 10.36
N GLU A 91 17.25 -25.80 11.00
CA GLU A 91 15.97 -26.02 10.34
C GLU A 91 15.74 -24.86 9.38
N ASP A 92 15.39 -25.18 8.12
CA ASP A 92 14.93 -24.22 7.14
C ASP A 92 13.75 -23.45 7.74
N LYS A 93 14.02 -22.28 8.33
CA LYS A 93 13.01 -21.46 8.99
C LYS A 93 11.99 -21.07 7.93
N VAL A 94 10.85 -21.76 7.92
CA VAL A 94 9.70 -21.37 7.11
C VAL A 94 9.24 -20.01 7.63
N ILE A 95 9.59 -18.95 6.92
CA ILE A 95 9.20 -17.58 7.24
C ILE A 95 7.68 -17.48 7.06
N THR A 96 6.95 -17.50 8.17
CA THR A 96 5.50 -17.37 8.21
C THR A 96 5.12 -15.91 8.46
N ILE A 97 4.89 -15.16 7.38
CA ILE A 97 4.37 -13.79 7.46
C ILE A 97 2.87 -13.86 7.74
N ARG A 98 2.38 -13.10 8.73
CA ARG A 98 0.94 -12.99 9.03
C ARG A 98 0.17 -12.36 7.87
N PRO A 99 -1.10 -12.69 7.66
CA PRO A 99 -1.92 -12.04 6.65
C PRO A 99 -2.12 -10.55 6.93
N LEU A 100 -2.39 -9.81 5.87
CA LEU A 100 -2.73 -8.39 5.89
C LEU A 100 -4.13 -8.18 6.45
N ASN A 101 -4.25 -7.26 7.41
CA ASN A 101 -5.53 -6.92 8.05
C ASN A 101 -5.83 -5.42 7.95
N MET A 102 -7.01 -5.01 8.43
CA MET A 102 -7.40 -3.60 8.39
C MET A 102 -6.52 -2.65 9.22
N ALA A 103 -5.88 -3.13 10.29
CA ALA A 103 -5.00 -2.28 11.09
C ALA A 103 -3.75 -1.86 10.31
N ASP A 104 -3.26 -2.71 9.39
CA ASP A 104 -2.13 -2.40 8.52
C ASP A 104 -2.42 -1.23 7.61
N PHE A 105 -3.59 -1.22 6.98
CA PHE A 105 -4.02 -0.13 6.11
C PHE A 105 -4.30 1.17 6.87
N LYS A 106 -4.89 1.07 8.06
CA LYS A 106 -5.10 2.25 8.93
C LYS A 106 -3.78 2.91 9.32
N GLU A 107 -2.74 2.12 9.57
CA GLU A 107 -1.40 2.63 9.86
C GLU A 107 -0.70 3.15 8.60
N ALA A 108 -0.78 2.42 7.49
CA ALA A 108 -0.21 2.84 6.22
C ALA A 108 -0.79 4.18 5.74
N LYS A 109 -2.08 4.41 5.96
CA LYS A 109 -2.76 5.67 5.63
C LYS A 109 -2.16 6.89 6.35
N LYS A 110 -1.61 6.71 7.56
CA LYS A 110 -0.93 7.80 8.29
C LYS A 110 0.36 8.22 7.61
N GLN A 111 0.98 7.32 6.86
CA GLN A 111 2.27 7.53 6.19
C GLN A 111 2.10 7.95 4.73
N VAL A 112 1.01 7.55 4.08
CA VAL A 112 0.74 7.82 2.66
C VAL A 112 -0.42 8.80 2.53
N ALA A 113 -0.12 10.04 2.14
CA ALA A 113 -1.11 11.06 1.81
C ALA A 113 -1.51 11.02 0.32
N ALA A 114 -2.66 11.61 -0.02
CA ALA A 114 -3.07 11.76 -1.41
C ALA A 114 -2.14 12.74 -2.15
N SER A 115 -1.69 12.38 -3.35
CA SER A 115 -0.82 13.24 -4.16
C SER A 115 -1.58 14.42 -4.77
N PHE A 116 -2.90 14.28 -4.98
CA PHE A 116 -3.74 15.30 -5.58
C PHE A 116 -4.84 15.74 -4.62
N ALA A 117 -4.99 17.05 -4.44
CA ALA A 117 -6.20 17.61 -3.85
C ALA A 117 -7.28 17.67 -4.93
N ALA A 118 -8.45 17.07 -4.66
CA ALA A 118 -9.58 17.05 -5.62
C ALA A 118 -10.03 18.46 -6.06
N GLY A 119 -9.86 19.47 -5.19
CA GLY A 119 -10.14 20.88 -5.48
C GLY A 119 -8.88 21.74 -5.72
N GLY A 120 -7.73 21.14 -5.99
CA GLY A 120 -6.49 21.88 -6.22
C GLY A 120 -6.50 22.63 -7.56
N ALA A 121 -5.71 23.70 -7.65
CA ALA A 121 -5.53 24.50 -8.88
C ALA A 121 -5.19 23.62 -10.10
N ILE A 122 -4.35 22.59 -9.89
CA ILE A 122 -3.94 21.63 -10.93
C ILE A 122 -5.14 20.91 -11.57
N MET A 123 -6.09 20.41 -10.75
CA MET A 123 -7.27 19.71 -11.27
C MET A 123 -8.24 20.67 -11.96
N SER A 124 -8.32 21.91 -11.49
CA SER A 124 -9.14 22.96 -12.11
C SER A 124 -8.59 23.34 -13.50
N GLU A 125 -7.28 23.58 -13.61
CA GLU A 125 -6.61 23.90 -14.88
C GLU A 125 -6.76 22.75 -15.89
N LEU A 126 -6.57 21.50 -15.43
CA LEU A 126 -6.73 20.34 -16.30
C LEU A 126 -8.18 20.19 -16.79
N LYS A 127 -9.16 20.47 -15.93
CA LYS A 127 -10.58 20.46 -16.31
C LYS A 127 -10.88 21.54 -17.34
N GLN A 128 -10.40 22.76 -17.13
CA GLN A 128 -10.55 23.87 -18.07
C GLN A 128 -9.91 23.57 -19.43
N TRP A 129 -8.72 22.95 -19.42
CA TRP A 129 -8.04 22.51 -20.63
C TRP A 129 -8.85 21.44 -21.37
N ASN A 130 -9.37 20.44 -20.65
CA ASN A 130 -10.20 19.39 -21.25
C ASN A 130 -11.53 19.93 -21.81
N GLU A 131 -12.11 20.95 -21.20
CA GLU A 131 -13.30 21.62 -21.71
C GLU A 131 -13.01 22.42 -22.99
N SER A 132 -11.83 23.04 -23.07
CA SER A 132 -11.41 23.84 -24.23
C SER A 132 -10.93 22.97 -25.41
N TYR A 133 -10.27 21.84 -25.13
CA TYR A 133 -9.52 21.07 -26.14
C TYR A 133 -9.70 19.54 -26.08
N GLY A 134 -10.41 19.00 -25.09
CA GLY A 134 -10.55 17.56 -24.85
C GLY A 134 -11.68 16.88 -25.62
N GLU A 135 -12.01 15.64 -25.25
CA GLU A 135 -12.92 14.72 -25.95
C GLU A 135 -14.37 15.20 -26.11
N GLY A 136 -14.76 16.32 -25.49
CA GLY A 136 -16.09 16.94 -25.63
C GLY A 136 -16.04 18.44 -25.94
N GLY A 137 -14.88 18.98 -26.32
CA GLY A 137 -14.70 20.42 -26.52
C GLY A 137 -15.51 20.96 -27.71
N SER A 138 -16.11 22.13 -27.52
CA SER A 138 -16.92 22.89 -28.48
C SER A 138 -16.19 23.37 -29.74
N ARG A 139 -15.10 22.71 -30.16
CA ARG A 139 -14.64 22.83 -31.55
C ARG A 139 -15.74 22.25 -32.44
N LYS A 140 -16.72 23.09 -32.78
CA LYS A 140 -17.37 23.04 -34.09
C LYS A 140 -16.23 22.79 -35.05
N LYS A 141 -16.28 21.67 -35.76
CA LYS A 141 -15.41 21.45 -36.93
C LYS A 141 -15.71 22.62 -37.86
N GLU A 142 -14.97 23.73 -37.73
CA GLU A 142 -14.96 24.74 -38.76
C GLU A 142 -14.44 24.01 -40.00
N GLN A 143 -15.37 23.73 -40.90
CA GLN A 143 -15.05 23.24 -42.23
C GLN A 143 -14.10 24.28 -42.83
N LEU A 144 -12.83 23.91 -42.97
CA LEU A 144 -11.84 24.73 -43.64
C LEU A 144 -12.38 25.00 -45.05
N SER A 145 -12.78 26.25 -45.31
CA SER A 145 -13.41 26.69 -46.56
C SER A 145 -12.44 26.72 -47.74
N TYR A 146 -11.29 26.08 -47.64
CA TYR A 146 -10.23 26.09 -48.65
C TYR A 146 -10.52 25.17 -49.85
N PHE A 147 -11.64 24.45 -49.82
CA PHE A 147 -12.15 23.59 -50.90
C PHE A 147 -13.50 24.08 -51.45
N LEU A 148 -13.65 25.40 -51.65
CA LEU A 148 -14.75 26.02 -52.40
C LEU A 148 -14.17 26.85 -53.54
#